data_AF-A0A7C8RAX4-F1
#
_entry.id   AF-A0A7C8RAX4-F1
#
_cell.length_a   1.000
_cell.length_b   1.000
_cell.length_c   1.000
_cell.angle_alpha   90.00
_cell.angle_beta   90.00
_cell.angle_gamma   90.00
#
_symmetry.space_group_name_H-M   'P 1'
#
loop_
_entity.id
_entity.type
_entity.pdbx_description
1 polymer ?
#
loop_
_entity_poly.entity_id
_entity_poly.type
_entity_poly.pdbx_seq_one_letter_code
_entity_poly.pdbx_strand_id
1 'polypeptide(L)'
;MQVPGFTHTPISQFFVYYLVIAAVLISVSDYKYLFHIQIIPHLWRWGQWWRVLIWQFSYANTGEVLFASLAVYTLRVVERLWGSRKFASFITYNLIFTSLITPLLLAIIFRPLTLWRMNYLPPGPTPLIFAILAQFHATIPSTYKFRLLLPISPSPPPPEATPSLQVAREESEPSITLSDKFYVYIVAAQLAVSQFPGSLVGAAVGWIAGYAWRAEVVPWGRWRWPIWLFEKRGVNDGGSGYGELRRMARGEGEQGTGVQQVGEGQEQGDGDGRRPLSTQILDQFRGGF
;
A
#
# COMPACT_ATOMS: atom_id res chain seq x y z
N MET A 1 -12.84 4.51 11.95
CA MET A 1 -11.82 5.57 11.89
C MET A 1 -11.17 5.55 10.52
N GLN A 2 -11.54 6.47 9.62
CA GLN A 2 -10.92 6.56 8.29
C GLN A 2 -9.55 7.20 8.47
N VAL A 3 -8.49 6.39 8.34
CA VAL A 3 -7.11 6.90 8.41
C VAL A 3 -6.77 7.55 7.05
N PRO A 4 -6.61 8.89 6.99
CA PRO A 4 -6.42 9.60 5.74
C PRO A 4 -5.04 9.28 5.12
N GLY A 5 -4.98 9.36 3.79
CA GLY A 5 -3.73 9.28 3.02
C GLY A 5 -2.92 7.99 3.19
N PHE A 6 -1.59 8.16 3.23
CA PHE A 6 -0.57 7.09 3.34
C PHE A 6 -0.15 6.76 4.77
N THR A 7 -0.92 7.21 5.77
CA THR A 7 -0.59 6.93 7.17
C THR A 7 -0.59 5.43 7.41
N HIS A 8 0.48 4.93 8.07
CA HIS A 8 0.79 3.51 8.28
C HIS A 8 1.01 2.64 7.02
N THR A 9 1.32 3.24 5.86
CA THR A 9 1.63 2.50 4.62
C THR A 9 2.90 3.00 3.91
N PRO A 10 4.07 2.94 4.58
CA PRO A 10 5.32 3.46 4.02
C PRO A 10 5.75 2.75 2.73
N ILE A 11 5.46 1.47 2.55
CA ILE A 11 5.94 0.72 1.37
C ILE A 11 5.09 1.05 0.15
N SER A 12 3.77 1.11 0.32
CA SER A 12 2.87 1.51 -0.77
C SER A 12 3.17 2.94 -1.22
N GLN A 13 3.49 3.83 -0.27
CA GLN A 13 3.95 5.20 -0.56
C GLN A 13 5.25 5.19 -1.37
N PHE A 14 6.26 4.46 -0.92
CA PHE A 14 7.53 4.31 -1.64
C PHE A 14 7.31 3.74 -3.04
N PHE A 15 6.43 2.75 -3.19
CA PHE A 15 6.15 2.12 -4.47
C PHE A 15 5.47 3.09 -5.45
N VAL A 16 4.53 3.92 -4.99
CA VAL A 16 3.94 4.99 -5.83
C VAL A 16 5.00 5.99 -6.27
N TYR A 17 5.85 6.46 -5.35
CA TYR A 17 6.94 7.39 -5.71
C TYR A 17 7.92 6.76 -6.69
N TYR A 18 8.27 5.50 -6.47
CA TYR A 18 9.12 4.75 -7.37
C TYR A 18 8.54 4.68 -8.79
N LEU A 19 7.25 4.36 -8.95
CA LEU A 19 6.60 4.31 -10.27
C LEU A 19 6.69 5.64 -11.02
N VAL A 20 6.44 6.75 -10.32
CA VAL A 20 6.46 8.10 -10.92
C VAL A 20 7.89 8.52 -11.24
N ILE A 21 8.82 8.37 -10.29
CA ILE A 21 10.23 8.76 -10.47
C ILE A 21 10.88 7.92 -11.57
N ALA A 22 10.65 6.60 -11.60
CA ALA A 22 11.18 5.72 -12.64
C ALA A 22 10.69 6.14 -14.02
N ALA A 23 9.39 6.43 -14.16
CA ALA A 23 8.81 6.89 -15.43
C ALA A 23 9.44 8.21 -15.91
N VAL A 24 9.66 9.17 -14.99
CA VAL A 24 10.32 10.44 -15.30
C VAL A 24 11.78 10.22 -15.69
N LEU A 25 12.55 9.47 -14.89
CA LEU A 25 13.97 9.21 -15.17
C LEU A 25 14.17 8.55 -16.52
N ILE A 26 13.31 7.59 -16.88
CA ILE A 26 13.40 6.89 -18.17
C ILE A 26 12.95 7.78 -19.32
N SER A 27 12.01 8.68 -19.08
CA SER A 27 11.63 9.68 -20.09
C SER A 27 12.69 10.74 -20.30
N VAL A 28 13.49 11.08 -19.29
CA VAL A 28 14.61 12.02 -19.41
C VAL A 28 15.84 11.34 -20.04
N SER A 29 16.06 10.06 -19.75
CA SER A 29 17.24 9.32 -20.24
C SER A 29 17.04 8.69 -21.63
N ASP A 30 15.88 8.87 -22.27
CA ASP A 30 15.48 8.26 -23.55
C ASP A 30 15.66 6.73 -23.66
N TYR A 31 15.77 6.03 -22.52
CA TYR A 31 15.93 4.58 -22.45
C TYR A 31 14.63 3.80 -22.68
N LYS A 32 13.56 4.43 -23.16
CA LYS A 32 12.24 3.79 -23.38
C LYS A 32 12.34 2.52 -24.23
N TYR A 33 13.28 2.49 -25.20
CA TYR A 33 13.52 1.34 -26.06
C TYR A 33 14.18 0.14 -25.35
N LEU A 34 14.74 0.29 -24.15
CA LEU A 34 15.39 -0.81 -23.43
C LEU A 34 14.39 -1.70 -22.67
N PHE A 35 13.23 -1.17 -22.32
CA PHE A 35 12.30 -1.86 -21.42
C PHE A 35 11.36 -2.82 -22.15
N HIS A 36 11.00 -2.54 -23.41
CA HIS A 36 10.17 -3.46 -24.17
C HIS A 36 10.91 -4.77 -24.48
N ILE A 37 10.27 -5.91 -24.18
CA ILE A 37 10.83 -7.22 -24.52
C ILE A 37 10.13 -7.73 -25.79
N GLN A 38 10.91 -7.93 -26.84
CA GLN A 38 10.56 -8.77 -27.97
C GLN A 38 11.33 -10.10 -27.84
N ILE A 39 10.62 -11.22 -27.63
CA ILE A 39 11.22 -12.54 -27.30
C ILE A 39 12.15 -13.03 -28.43
N ILE A 40 11.79 -12.75 -29.67
CA ILE A 40 12.65 -12.86 -30.86
C ILE A 40 12.83 -11.42 -31.37
N PRO A 41 14.04 -10.83 -31.44
CA PRO A 41 15.39 -11.43 -31.43
C PRO A 41 16.09 -11.48 -30.04
N HIS A 42 15.60 -10.78 -29.01
CA HIS A 42 16.42 -10.43 -27.85
C HIS A 42 16.79 -11.61 -26.93
N LEU A 43 15.85 -12.53 -26.65
CA LEU A 43 16.14 -13.67 -25.76
C LEU A 43 16.80 -14.81 -26.52
N TRP A 44 16.27 -15.20 -27.69
CA TRP A 44 16.69 -16.42 -28.37
C TRP A 44 17.89 -16.25 -29.30
N ARG A 45 18.05 -15.06 -29.93
CA ARG A 45 19.15 -14.81 -30.88
C ARG A 45 20.34 -14.14 -30.21
N TRP A 46 20.11 -13.29 -29.21
CA TRP A 46 21.16 -12.46 -28.59
C TRP A 46 21.46 -12.78 -27.12
N GLY A 47 20.69 -13.66 -26.46
CA GLY A 47 20.95 -14.08 -25.09
C GLY A 47 20.93 -12.93 -24.06
N GLN A 48 20.12 -11.90 -24.28
CA GLN A 48 20.08 -10.71 -23.40
C GLN A 48 19.23 -10.96 -22.14
N TRP A 49 19.69 -11.85 -21.26
CA TRP A 49 19.00 -12.23 -20.02
C TRP A 49 18.81 -11.09 -19.02
N TRP A 50 19.68 -10.09 -19.03
CA TRP A 50 19.57 -8.93 -18.15
C TRP A 50 18.26 -8.15 -18.37
N ARG A 51 17.68 -8.19 -19.59
CA ARG A 51 16.39 -7.56 -19.89
C ARG A 51 15.24 -8.18 -19.11
N VAL A 52 15.33 -9.47 -18.76
CA VAL A 52 14.35 -10.19 -17.94
C VAL A 52 14.29 -9.64 -16.51
N LEU A 53 15.35 -9.01 -16.02
CA LEU A 53 15.31 -8.31 -14.74
C LEU A 53 14.73 -6.91 -14.91
N ILE A 54 15.16 -6.17 -15.93
CA ILE A 54 14.92 -4.72 -16.04
C ILE A 54 13.50 -4.37 -16.53
N TRP A 55 12.79 -5.25 -17.26
CA TRP A 55 11.50 -4.92 -17.88
C TRP A 55 10.36 -4.54 -16.92
N GLN A 56 10.42 -4.98 -15.65
CA GLN A 56 9.40 -4.62 -14.65
C GLN A 56 9.63 -3.25 -14.01
N PHE A 57 10.79 -2.63 -14.23
CA PHE A 57 11.17 -1.42 -13.49
C PHE A 57 10.44 -0.16 -13.97
N SER A 58 9.81 -0.18 -15.15
CA SER A 58 9.06 0.97 -15.65
C SER A 58 8.00 0.62 -16.67
N TYR A 59 6.95 1.45 -16.72
CA TYR A 59 5.98 1.47 -17.81
C TYR A 59 6.52 2.23 -19.02
N ALA A 60 6.04 1.89 -20.21
CA ALA A 60 6.28 2.66 -21.43
C ALA A 60 5.29 3.82 -21.58
N ASN A 61 4.05 3.64 -21.12
CA ASN A 61 2.98 4.63 -21.28
C ASN A 61 2.70 5.41 -19.99
N THR A 62 2.53 6.73 -20.12
CA THR A 62 2.13 7.60 -19.00
C THR A 62 0.77 7.20 -18.41
N GLY A 63 -0.18 6.77 -19.26
CA GLY A 63 -1.49 6.30 -18.80
C GLY A 63 -1.40 5.07 -17.90
N GLU A 64 -0.51 4.12 -18.22
CA GLU A 64 -0.29 2.94 -17.39
C GLU A 64 0.33 3.30 -16.05
N VAL A 65 1.26 4.26 -16.01
CA VAL A 65 1.83 4.78 -14.74
C VAL A 65 0.71 5.37 -13.87
N LEU A 66 -0.19 6.15 -14.46
CA LEU A 66 -1.31 6.75 -13.75
C LEU A 66 -2.22 5.65 -13.18
N PHE A 67 -2.69 4.72 -13.99
CA PHE A 67 -3.57 3.63 -13.53
C PHE A 67 -2.87 2.71 -12.53
N ALA A 68 -1.58 2.45 -12.71
CA ALA A 68 -0.78 1.68 -11.77
C ALA A 68 -0.65 2.36 -10.42
N SER A 69 -0.33 3.66 -10.39
CA SER A 69 -0.23 4.44 -9.16
C SER A 69 -1.58 4.51 -8.42
N LEU A 70 -2.67 4.64 -9.17
CA LEU A 70 -4.03 4.61 -8.65
C LEU A 70 -4.38 3.23 -8.06
N ALA A 71 -4.05 2.14 -8.76
CA ALA A 71 -4.23 0.79 -8.27
C ALA A 71 -3.47 0.58 -6.96
N VAL A 72 -2.18 0.90 -6.91
CA VAL A 72 -1.36 0.79 -5.70
C VAL A 72 -1.93 1.61 -4.55
N TYR A 73 -2.42 2.82 -4.84
CA TYR A 73 -3.06 3.66 -3.83
C TYR A 73 -4.28 2.96 -3.23
N THR A 74 -5.17 2.37 -4.04
CA THR A 74 -6.33 1.62 -3.51
C THR A 74 -5.94 0.35 -2.76
N LEU A 75 -4.87 -0.32 -3.21
CA LEU A 75 -4.38 -1.58 -2.65
C LEU A 75 -3.61 -1.40 -1.32
N ARG A 76 -3.32 -0.16 -0.90
CA ARG A 76 -2.64 0.16 0.37
C ARG A 76 -3.30 -0.46 1.61
N VAL A 77 -4.59 -0.79 1.52
CA VAL A 77 -5.33 -1.49 2.58
C VAL A 77 -4.67 -2.83 2.93
N VAL A 78 -4.07 -3.53 1.95
CA VAL A 78 -3.36 -4.80 2.18
C VAL A 78 -2.16 -4.61 3.09
N GLU A 79 -1.38 -3.53 2.91
CA GLU A 79 -0.24 -3.21 3.78
C GLU A 79 -0.69 -2.94 5.22
N ARG A 80 -1.82 -2.25 5.41
CA ARG A 80 -2.38 -1.96 6.74
C ARG A 80 -2.79 -3.22 7.50
N LEU A 81 -3.34 -4.20 6.79
CA LEU A 81 -3.80 -5.46 7.39
C LEU A 81 -2.65 -6.38 7.80
N TRP A 82 -1.55 -6.37 7.06
CA TRP A 82 -0.44 -7.31 7.24
C TRP A 82 0.78 -6.72 7.96
N GLY A 83 0.85 -5.40 8.02
CA GLY A 83 2.04 -4.67 8.43
C GLY A 83 3.11 -4.61 7.33
N SER A 84 3.93 -3.56 7.39
CA SER A 84 4.91 -3.25 6.35
C SER A 84 5.93 -4.37 6.14
N ARG A 85 6.46 -5.00 7.19
CA ARG A 85 7.49 -6.05 7.05
C ARG A 85 7.05 -7.25 6.20
N LYS A 86 5.81 -7.74 6.42
CA LYS A 86 5.26 -8.86 5.65
C LYS A 86 4.96 -8.44 4.21
N PHE A 87 4.44 -7.23 4.03
CA PHE A 87 4.14 -6.68 2.71
C PHE A 87 5.40 -6.43 1.87
N ALA A 88 6.49 -5.93 2.45
CA ALA A 88 7.78 -5.78 1.75
C ALA A 88 8.32 -7.13 1.27
N SER A 89 8.26 -8.14 2.13
CA SER A 89 8.73 -9.49 1.81
C SER A 89 7.90 -10.10 0.67
N PHE A 90 6.58 -9.87 0.70
CA PHE A 90 5.66 -10.24 -0.38
C PHE A 90 5.98 -9.56 -1.70
N ILE A 91 6.22 -8.25 -1.71
CA ILE A 91 6.55 -7.49 -2.93
C ILE A 91 7.88 -7.97 -3.51
N THR A 92 8.93 -8.10 -2.69
CA THR A 92 10.25 -8.53 -3.18
C THR A 92 10.19 -9.93 -3.76
N TYR A 93 9.50 -10.85 -3.09
CA TYR A 93 9.31 -12.20 -3.58
C TYR A 93 8.55 -12.20 -4.91
N ASN A 94 7.41 -11.50 -5.00
CA ASN A 94 6.63 -11.45 -6.23
C ASN A 94 7.36 -10.74 -7.37
N LEU A 95 8.19 -9.73 -7.07
CA LEU A 95 9.02 -9.06 -8.07
C LEU A 95 9.98 -10.06 -8.71
N ILE A 96 10.74 -10.81 -7.91
CA ILE A 96 11.68 -11.82 -8.41
C ILE A 96 10.93 -12.93 -9.16
N PHE A 97 9.84 -13.45 -8.57
CA PHE A 97 9.08 -14.56 -9.11
C PHE A 97 8.42 -14.20 -10.45
N THR A 98 7.70 -13.06 -10.51
CA THR A 98 7.05 -12.61 -11.74
C THR A 98 8.05 -12.15 -12.79
N SER A 99 9.20 -11.59 -12.40
CA SER A 99 10.27 -11.18 -13.31
C SER A 99 10.81 -12.36 -14.10
N LEU A 100 11.00 -13.51 -13.45
CA LEU A 100 11.47 -14.74 -14.10
C LEU A 100 10.35 -15.49 -14.84
N ILE A 101 9.17 -15.63 -14.22
CA ILE A 101 8.12 -16.51 -14.74
C ILE A 101 7.35 -15.90 -15.89
N THR A 102 7.10 -14.59 -15.89
CA THR A 102 6.32 -13.96 -16.99
C THR A 102 6.97 -14.17 -18.37
N PRO A 103 8.27 -13.87 -18.57
CA PRO A 103 8.91 -14.12 -19.87
C PRO A 103 9.09 -15.62 -20.16
N LEU A 104 9.30 -16.46 -19.13
CA LEU A 104 9.41 -17.91 -19.29
C LEU A 104 8.09 -18.53 -19.74
N LEU A 105 6.97 -18.16 -19.11
CA LEU A 105 5.63 -18.63 -19.47
C LEU A 105 5.26 -18.20 -20.89
N LEU A 106 5.58 -16.95 -21.26
CA LEU A 106 5.35 -16.45 -22.60
C LEU A 106 6.20 -17.21 -23.65
N ALA A 107 7.45 -17.51 -23.32
CA ALA A 107 8.36 -18.25 -24.20
C ALA A 107 7.99 -19.73 -24.37
N ILE A 108 7.52 -20.40 -23.32
CA ILE A 108 7.25 -21.85 -23.31
C ILE A 108 5.81 -22.20 -23.69
N ILE A 109 4.80 -21.47 -23.20
CA ILE A 109 3.38 -21.84 -23.35
C ILE A 109 2.70 -21.04 -24.46
N PHE A 110 2.79 -19.72 -24.42
CA PHE A 110 2.06 -18.88 -25.38
C PHE A 110 2.66 -18.90 -26.77
N ARG A 111 3.98 -19.09 -26.90
CA ARG A 111 4.66 -19.17 -28.20
C ARG A 111 4.23 -20.38 -29.05
N PRO A 112 4.25 -21.64 -28.56
CA PRO A 112 3.76 -22.77 -29.34
C PRO A 112 2.24 -22.72 -29.53
N LEU A 113 1.49 -22.20 -28.54
CA LEU A 113 0.04 -22.19 -28.57
C LEU A 113 -0.54 -21.10 -29.51
N THR A 114 0.15 -19.98 -29.70
CA THR A 114 -0.36 -18.82 -30.47
C THR A 114 0.24 -18.70 -31.87
N LEU A 115 0.79 -19.79 -32.42
CA LEU A 115 1.29 -19.87 -33.80
C LEU A 115 2.13 -18.64 -34.20
N TRP A 116 3.12 -18.28 -33.38
CA TRP A 116 4.13 -17.23 -33.67
C TRP A 116 3.61 -15.78 -33.78
N ARG A 117 2.34 -15.51 -33.49
CA ARG A 117 1.74 -14.17 -33.68
C ARG A 117 1.94 -13.22 -32.48
N MET A 118 2.26 -13.75 -31.30
CA MET A 118 2.49 -12.96 -30.08
C MET A 118 3.96 -13.02 -29.66
N ASN A 119 4.65 -11.89 -29.77
CA ASN A 119 6.08 -11.76 -29.48
C ASN A 119 6.43 -10.42 -28.81
N TYR A 120 5.45 -9.79 -28.16
CA TYR A 120 5.62 -8.51 -27.49
C TYR A 120 5.18 -8.63 -26.04
N LEU A 121 6.10 -8.41 -25.12
CA LEU A 121 5.81 -8.26 -23.71
C LEU A 121 5.92 -6.77 -23.36
N PRO A 122 4.83 -6.15 -22.88
CA PRO A 122 4.86 -4.77 -22.45
C PRO A 122 5.76 -4.59 -21.23
N PRO A 123 6.55 -3.50 -21.18
CA PRO A 123 7.30 -3.14 -19.99
C PRO A 123 6.35 -2.62 -18.91
N GLY A 124 6.52 -3.12 -17.69
CA GLY A 124 5.77 -2.61 -16.55
C GLY A 124 5.58 -3.61 -15.41
N PRO A 125 5.48 -3.13 -14.16
CA PRO A 125 5.17 -3.95 -12.99
C PRO A 125 3.67 -4.35 -12.91
N THR A 126 2.99 -4.54 -14.04
CA THR A 126 1.60 -5.03 -14.08
C THR A 126 1.43 -6.37 -13.35
N PRO A 127 2.29 -7.39 -13.54
CA PRO A 127 2.16 -8.66 -12.81
C PRO A 127 2.22 -8.46 -11.29
N LEU A 128 3.06 -7.53 -10.83
CA LEU A 128 3.21 -7.24 -9.41
C LEU A 128 1.95 -6.61 -8.81
N ILE A 129 1.32 -5.68 -9.54
CA ILE A 129 0.05 -5.06 -9.12
C ILE A 129 -1.06 -6.11 -9.07
N PHE A 130 -1.13 -7.00 -10.06
CA PHE A 130 -2.09 -8.10 -10.07
C PHE A 130 -1.87 -9.12 -8.95
N ALA A 131 -0.63 -9.35 -8.53
CA ALA A 131 -0.34 -10.18 -7.37
C ALA A 131 -0.88 -9.55 -6.07
N ILE A 132 -0.71 -8.23 -5.90
CA ILE A 132 -1.29 -7.50 -4.76
C ILE A 132 -2.83 -7.51 -4.85
N LEU A 133 -3.40 -7.38 -6.04
CA LEU A 133 -4.85 -7.43 -6.26
C LEU A 133 -5.44 -8.80 -5.90
N ALA A 134 -4.80 -9.90 -6.27
CA ALA A 134 -5.21 -11.25 -5.87
C ALA A 134 -5.27 -11.37 -4.35
N GLN A 135 -4.31 -10.75 -3.67
CA GLN A 135 -4.27 -10.74 -2.22
C GLN A 135 -5.40 -9.89 -1.62
N PHE A 136 -5.65 -8.70 -2.17
CA PHE A 136 -6.77 -7.83 -1.79
C PHE A 136 -8.12 -8.52 -1.95
N HIS A 137 -8.30 -9.27 -3.05
CA HIS A 137 -9.52 -10.03 -3.29
C HIS A 137 -9.77 -11.04 -2.17
N ALA A 138 -8.74 -11.75 -1.75
CA ALA A 138 -8.87 -12.86 -0.83
C ALA A 138 -8.75 -12.48 0.66
N THR A 139 -8.34 -11.26 1.04
CA THR A 139 -8.28 -10.82 2.45
C THR A 139 -9.49 -10.02 2.88
N ILE A 140 -10.06 -9.21 1.99
CA ILE A 140 -11.14 -8.29 2.36
C ILE A 140 -12.47 -8.95 1.99
N PRO A 141 -13.42 -9.14 2.91
CA PRO A 141 -14.77 -9.53 2.53
C PRO A 141 -15.50 -8.36 1.85
N SER A 142 -16.45 -8.64 0.96
CA SER A 142 -17.31 -7.60 0.38
C SER A 142 -18.33 -7.12 1.43
N THR A 143 -18.11 -5.95 2.03
CA THR A 143 -19.00 -5.42 3.08
C THR A 143 -20.29 -4.83 2.51
N TYR A 144 -20.21 -4.12 1.38
CA TYR A 144 -21.36 -3.49 0.73
C TYR A 144 -21.61 -4.08 -0.66
N LYS A 145 -22.88 -4.41 -0.91
CA LYS A 145 -23.43 -4.84 -2.20
C LYS A 145 -24.58 -3.89 -2.53
N PHE A 146 -24.44 -3.14 -3.61
CA PHE A 146 -25.49 -2.26 -4.13
C PHE A 146 -26.20 -2.97 -5.27
N ARG A 147 -27.53 -2.97 -5.25
CA ARG A 147 -28.35 -3.50 -6.35
C ARG A 147 -28.65 -2.33 -7.29
N LEU A 148 -28.10 -2.36 -8.49
CA LEU A 148 -28.52 -1.45 -9.54
C LEU A 148 -29.72 -2.07 -10.23
N LEU A 149 -30.88 -1.45 -10.06
CA LEU A 149 -32.06 -1.76 -10.86
C LEU A 149 -31.85 -1.12 -12.23
N LEU A 150 -31.71 -1.92 -13.26
CA LEU A 150 -31.60 -1.43 -14.63
C LEU A 150 -33.02 -1.29 -15.19
N PRO A 151 -33.50 -0.08 -15.53
CA PRO A 151 -34.79 0.11 -16.19
C PRO A 151 -34.66 -0.28 -17.67
N ILE A 152 -34.39 -1.56 -17.94
CA ILE A 152 -34.26 -2.11 -19.30
C ILE A 152 -35.57 -2.79 -19.74
N SER A 153 -36.56 -2.91 -18.87
CA SER A 153 -37.88 -3.43 -19.23
C SER A 153 -38.90 -2.29 -19.37
N PRO A 154 -39.35 -1.94 -20.59
CA PRO A 154 -40.46 -1.02 -20.79
C PRO A 154 -41.77 -1.77 -20.55
N SER A 155 -42.16 -2.00 -19.30
CA SER A 155 -43.55 -2.41 -19.04
C SER A 155 -44.41 -1.16 -18.89
N PRO A 156 -45.45 -0.96 -19.73
CA PRO A 156 -46.35 0.17 -19.62
C PRO A 156 -47.08 0.12 -18.27
N PRO A 157 -47.48 1.26 -17.68
CA PRO A 157 -48.28 1.28 -16.46
C PRO A 157 -49.77 1.05 -16.80
N PRO A 158 -50.46 0.07 -16.18
CA PRO A 158 -51.92 0.07 -16.08
C PRO A 158 -52.38 0.11 -14.61
N PRO A 159 -53.66 0.44 -14.39
CA PRO A 159 -54.13 1.14 -13.20
C PRO A 159 -54.28 0.24 -11.98
N GLU A 160 -54.03 0.84 -10.82
CA GLU A 160 -54.57 0.48 -9.49
C GLU A 160 -54.71 -1.01 -9.17
N ALA A 161 -53.66 -1.62 -8.58
CA ALA A 161 -53.83 -2.78 -7.71
C ALA A 161 -52.67 -2.98 -6.71
N THR A 162 -53.03 -2.86 -5.43
CA THR A 162 -52.52 -3.54 -4.22
C THR A 162 -51.00 -3.49 -3.90
N PRO A 163 -50.59 -2.93 -2.74
CA PRO A 163 -49.18 -2.74 -2.38
C PRO A 163 -48.35 -4.03 -2.20
N SER A 164 -48.97 -5.21 -2.14
CA SER A 164 -48.27 -6.49 -1.97
C SER A 164 -47.70 -7.07 -3.27
N LEU A 165 -48.25 -6.71 -4.44
CA LEU A 165 -47.78 -7.22 -5.74
C LEU A 165 -46.67 -6.35 -6.35
N GLN A 166 -46.49 -5.12 -5.84
CA GLN A 166 -45.38 -4.24 -6.21
C GLN A 166 -44.06 -4.72 -5.59
N VAL A 167 -44.07 -5.16 -4.33
CA VAL A 167 -42.89 -5.71 -3.62
C VAL A 167 -42.38 -7.00 -4.29
N ALA A 168 -43.28 -7.86 -4.77
CA ALA A 168 -42.91 -9.08 -5.49
C ALA A 168 -42.31 -8.81 -6.89
N ARG A 169 -42.65 -7.67 -7.52
CA ARG A 169 -42.10 -7.28 -8.83
C ARG A 169 -40.71 -6.65 -8.70
N GLU A 170 -40.41 -5.96 -7.61
CA GLU A 170 -39.05 -5.46 -7.31
C GLU A 170 -38.01 -6.58 -7.21
N GLU A 171 -38.40 -7.78 -6.79
CA GLU A 171 -37.52 -8.96 -6.76
C GLU A 171 -37.21 -9.54 -8.15
N SER A 172 -38.05 -9.24 -9.15
CA SER A 172 -38.01 -9.84 -10.50
C SER A 172 -37.39 -8.94 -11.57
N GLU A 173 -37.09 -7.67 -11.26
CA GLU A 173 -36.34 -6.80 -12.18
C GLU A 173 -34.87 -7.25 -12.24
N PRO A 174 -34.24 -7.26 -13.43
CA PRO A 174 -32.84 -7.65 -13.57
C PRO A 174 -31.94 -6.67 -12.80
N SER A 175 -31.54 -7.08 -11.59
CA SER A 175 -30.68 -6.29 -10.72
C SER A 175 -29.23 -6.76 -10.81
N ILE A 176 -28.33 -5.86 -11.20
CA ILE A 176 -26.88 -6.14 -11.14
C ILE A 176 -26.40 -5.79 -9.74
N THR A 177 -25.88 -6.79 -9.01
CA THR A 177 -25.28 -6.56 -7.69
C THR A 177 -23.83 -6.10 -7.86
N LEU A 178 -23.56 -4.80 -7.75
CA LEU A 178 -22.20 -4.27 -7.72
C LEU A 178 -21.67 -4.21 -6.28
N SER A 179 -20.44 -4.68 -6.07
CA SER A 179 -19.77 -4.56 -4.78
C SER A 179 -18.94 -3.27 -4.72
N ASP A 180 -18.69 -2.78 -3.50
CA ASP A 180 -17.76 -1.68 -3.20
C ASP A 180 -16.37 -1.83 -3.86
N LYS A 181 -15.93 -3.06 -4.11
CA LYS A 181 -14.67 -3.36 -4.80
C LYS A 181 -14.67 -3.10 -6.32
N PHE A 182 -15.81 -2.77 -6.91
CA PHE A 182 -15.97 -2.62 -8.36
C PHE A 182 -14.96 -1.63 -8.95
N TYR A 183 -14.74 -0.49 -8.28
CA TYR A 183 -13.77 0.51 -8.73
C TYR A 183 -12.35 -0.06 -8.87
N VAL A 184 -11.90 -0.86 -7.91
CA VAL A 184 -10.56 -1.47 -7.93
C VAL A 184 -10.41 -2.42 -9.11
N TYR A 185 -11.46 -3.19 -9.43
CA TYR A 185 -11.44 -4.09 -10.58
C TYR A 185 -11.48 -3.36 -11.91
N ILE A 186 -12.19 -2.22 -12.03
CA ILE A 186 -12.14 -1.42 -13.26
C ILE A 186 -10.72 -0.92 -13.50
N VAL A 187 -10.07 -0.36 -12.48
CA VAL A 187 -8.70 0.16 -12.61
C VAL A 187 -7.74 -0.97 -13.00
N ALA A 188 -7.86 -2.13 -12.38
CA ALA A 188 -7.06 -3.31 -12.73
C ALA A 188 -7.37 -3.81 -14.16
N ALA A 189 -8.63 -3.90 -14.54
CA ALA A 189 -9.06 -4.33 -15.88
C ALA A 189 -8.52 -3.38 -16.96
N GLN A 190 -8.58 -2.07 -16.71
CA GLN A 190 -8.01 -1.06 -17.61
C GLN A 190 -6.51 -1.28 -17.80
N LEU A 191 -5.77 -1.56 -16.72
CA LEU A 191 -4.34 -1.85 -16.79
C LEU A 191 -4.04 -3.15 -17.58
N ALA A 192 -4.88 -4.19 -17.44
CA ALA A 192 -4.74 -5.43 -18.20
C ALA A 192 -5.05 -5.26 -19.70
N VAL A 193 -5.98 -4.35 -20.04
CA VAL A 193 -6.40 -4.10 -21.44
C VAL A 193 -5.48 -3.11 -22.14
N SER A 194 -4.77 -2.24 -21.41
CA SER A 194 -3.95 -1.15 -21.96
C SER A 194 -2.94 -1.60 -23.03
N GLN A 195 -2.33 -2.77 -22.88
CA GLN A 195 -1.43 -3.37 -23.88
C GLN A 195 -1.78 -4.83 -24.14
N PHE A 196 -2.99 -5.04 -24.66
CA PHE A 196 -3.42 -6.36 -25.14
C PHE A 196 -2.50 -6.83 -26.29
N PRO A 197 -2.04 -8.09 -26.31
CA PRO A 197 -2.33 -9.20 -25.39
C PRO A 197 -1.31 -9.39 -24.26
N GLY A 198 -0.15 -8.75 -24.32
CA GLY A 198 0.96 -9.04 -23.40
C GLY A 198 0.68 -8.65 -21.94
N SER A 199 -0.08 -7.58 -21.71
CA SER A 199 -0.44 -7.13 -20.36
C SER A 199 -1.39 -8.13 -19.67
N LEU A 200 -2.28 -8.78 -20.44
CA LEU A 200 -3.17 -9.83 -19.93
C LEU A 200 -2.39 -11.05 -19.44
N VAL A 201 -1.35 -11.46 -20.17
CA VAL A 201 -0.48 -12.57 -19.76
C VAL A 201 0.24 -12.23 -18.46
N GLY A 202 0.81 -11.02 -18.37
CA GLY A 202 1.43 -10.53 -17.14
C GLY A 202 0.46 -10.48 -15.96
N ALA A 203 -0.78 -10.02 -16.20
CA ALA A 203 -1.84 -9.98 -15.19
C ALA A 203 -2.22 -11.38 -14.67
N ALA A 204 -2.40 -12.35 -15.57
CA ALA A 204 -2.70 -13.73 -15.20
C ALA A 204 -1.57 -14.37 -14.39
N VAL A 205 -0.32 -14.17 -14.82
CA VAL A 205 0.88 -14.63 -14.08
C VAL A 205 0.94 -14.01 -12.69
N GLY A 206 0.73 -12.69 -12.60
CA GLY A 206 0.69 -11.95 -11.34
C GLY A 206 -0.37 -12.48 -10.38
N TRP A 207 -1.58 -12.73 -10.88
CA TRP A 207 -2.67 -13.28 -10.08
C TRP A 207 -2.33 -14.66 -9.53
N ILE A 208 -1.83 -15.57 -10.37
CA ILE A 208 -1.42 -16.92 -9.96
C ILE A 208 -0.26 -16.84 -8.95
N ALA A 209 0.73 -15.97 -9.16
CA ALA A 209 1.84 -15.77 -8.24
C ALA A 209 1.37 -15.30 -6.86
N GLY A 210 0.41 -14.38 -6.80
CA GLY A 210 -0.20 -13.92 -5.55
C GLY A 210 -0.89 -15.05 -4.79
N TYR A 211 -1.67 -15.89 -5.48
CA TYR A 211 -2.29 -17.08 -4.88
C TYR A 211 -1.26 -18.13 -4.45
N ALA A 212 -0.21 -18.36 -5.26
CA ALA A 212 0.86 -19.32 -4.96
C ALA A 212 1.64 -18.94 -3.70
N TRP A 213 1.91 -17.65 -3.48
CA TRP A 213 2.53 -17.17 -2.24
C TRP A 213 1.62 -17.41 -1.03
N ARG A 214 0.32 -17.16 -1.17
CA ARG A 214 -0.66 -17.39 -0.10
C ARG A 214 -0.82 -18.87 0.25
N ALA A 215 -0.72 -19.74 -0.75
CA ALA A 215 -0.78 -21.18 -0.56
C ALA A 215 0.49 -21.76 0.07
N GLU A 216 1.50 -20.93 0.39
CA GLU A 216 2.81 -21.33 0.94
C GLU A 216 3.52 -22.42 0.10
N VAL A 217 3.15 -22.55 -1.17
CA VAL A 217 3.68 -23.59 -2.08
C VAL A 217 5.16 -23.35 -2.37
N VAL A 218 5.67 -22.15 -2.08
CA VAL A 218 7.03 -21.76 -2.44
C VAL A 218 7.96 -21.72 -1.22
N PRO A 219 9.08 -22.47 -1.24
CA PRO A 219 10.00 -22.60 -0.11
C PRO A 219 10.59 -21.27 0.41
N TRP A 220 10.65 -20.23 -0.43
CA TRP A 220 11.15 -18.90 -0.04
C TRP A 220 10.10 -17.98 0.59
N GLY A 221 8.86 -18.41 0.74
CA GLY A 221 7.78 -17.60 1.33
C GLY A 221 7.99 -17.21 2.80
N ARG A 222 8.88 -17.91 3.51
CA ARG A 222 9.22 -17.63 4.92
C ARG A 222 10.31 -16.57 5.09
N TRP A 223 11.01 -16.20 4.02
CA TRP A 223 12.03 -15.17 4.08
C TRP A 223 11.37 -13.82 4.37
N ARG A 224 11.84 -13.14 5.41
CA ARG A 224 11.36 -11.82 5.81
C ARG A 224 12.53 -10.86 5.84
N TRP A 225 12.30 -9.65 5.37
CA TRP A 225 13.26 -8.58 5.55
C TRP A 225 13.61 -8.39 7.03
N PRO A 226 14.87 -8.08 7.34
CA PRO A 226 15.32 -7.93 8.70
C PRO A 226 14.64 -6.71 9.36
N ILE A 227 14.42 -6.81 10.67
CA ILE A 227 13.58 -5.87 11.44
C ILE A 227 14.19 -4.46 11.44
N TRP A 228 15.51 -4.35 11.44
CA TRP A 228 16.24 -3.07 11.46
C TRP A 228 15.96 -2.15 10.27
N LEU A 229 15.44 -2.68 9.16
CA LEU A 229 15.07 -1.87 8.00
C LEU A 229 13.72 -1.13 8.20
N PHE A 230 12.86 -1.64 9.08
CA PHE A 230 11.53 -1.06 9.37
C PHE A 230 11.45 -0.45 10.76
N GLU A 231 12.38 -0.79 11.65
CA GLU A 231 12.66 -0.04 12.86
C GLU A 231 13.11 1.35 12.40
N LYS A 232 12.22 2.35 12.52
CA LYS A 232 12.66 3.74 12.43
C LYS A 232 13.71 3.89 13.51
N ARG A 233 14.99 3.88 13.11
CA ARG A 233 16.13 4.17 13.99
C ARG A 233 15.73 5.43 14.72
N GLY A 234 15.41 5.28 16.00
CA GLY A 234 14.83 6.34 16.79
C GLY A 234 15.74 7.54 16.69
N VAL A 235 15.31 8.55 15.93
CA VAL A 235 15.60 9.91 16.36
C VAL A 235 14.97 9.96 17.75
N ASN A 236 15.86 10.15 18.70
CA ASN A 236 15.67 10.04 20.13
C ASN A 236 14.76 11.18 20.62
N ASP A 237 13.53 11.26 20.12
CA ASP A 237 12.69 12.47 20.21
C ASP A 237 11.23 12.14 20.54
N GLY A 238 11.05 11.45 21.67
CA GLY A 238 9.72 11.13 22.20
C GLY A 238 9.72 10.48 23.59
N GLY A 239 10.88 9.98 24.03
CA GLY A 239 11.04 9.48 25.41
C GLY A 239 11.38 10.55 26.45
N SER A 240 11.88 11.72 26.01
CA SER A 240 12.18 12.84 26.92
C SER A 240 10.90 13.41 27.53
N GLY A 241 9.88 13.70 26.72
CA GLY A 241 8.65 14.34 27.19
C GLY A 241 7.85 13.50 28.19
N TYR A 242 7.65 12.21 27.94
CA TYR A 242 6.95 11.34 28.91
C TYR A 242 7.79 11.03 30.15
N GLY A 243 9.11 10.95 30.00
CA GLY A 243 10.03 10.79 31.12
C GLY A 243 10.08 12.04 32.01
N GLU A 244 10.04 13.22 31.40
CA GLU A 244 10.07 14.52 32.04
C GLU A 244 8.73 14.83 32.73
N LEU A 245 7.60 14.56 32.09
CA LEU A 245 6.28 14.65 32.73
C LEU A 245 6.14 13.66 33.90
N ARG A 246 6.75 12.48 33.80
CA ARG A 246 6.81 11.51 34.90
C ARG A 246 7.74 11.97 36.03
N ARG A 247 8.86 12.62 35.72
CA ARG A 247 9.77 13.22 36.70
C ARG A 247 9.13 14.42 37.41
N MET A 248 8.37 15.24 36.67
CA MET A 248 7.57 16.33 37.21
C MET A 248 6.42 15.81 38.09
N ALA A 249 5.72 14.76 37.66
CA ALA A 249 4.67 14.11 38.46
C ALA A 249 5.22 13.38 39.69
N ARG A 250 6.49 12.95 39.65
CA ARG A 250 7.20 12.33 40.77
C ARG A 250 7.91 13.36 41.67
N GLY A 251 7.86 14.66 41.33
CA GLY A 251 8.49 15.72 42.11
C GLY A 251 10.02 15.68 42.12
N GLU A 252 10.66 15.00 41.16
CA GLU A 252 12.12 14.83 41.08
C GLU A 252 12.84 15.97 40.33
N GLY A 253 12.21 17.14 40.25
CA GLY A 253 12.80 18.34 39.67
C GLY A 253 13.49 19.19 40.73
N GLU A 254 14.65 18.74 41.21
CA GLU A 254 15.77 19.53 41.76
C GLU A 254 16.64 18.64 42.66
N GLN A 255 17.58 17.91 42.07
CA GLN A 255 18.79 17.51 42.77
C GLN A 255 19.94 17.37 41.77
N GLY A 256 20.91 18.26 41.93
CA GLY A 256 21.95 18.62 40.98
C GLY A 256 22.83 17.49 40.48
N THR A 257 23.22 17.62 39.21
CA THR A 257 24.59 17.40 38.77
C THR A 257 25.53 18.25 39.65
N GLY A 258 26.12 17.62 40.66
CA GLY A 258 27.17 18.22 41.48
C GLY A 258 28.46 18.38 40.69
N VAL A 259 28.76 19.61 40.28
CA VAL A 259 30.14 20.07 40.08
C VAL A 259 30.62 20.58 41.44
N GLN A 260 31.65 19.93 41.97
CA GLN A 260 32.21 20.21 43.29
C GLN A 260 33.46 21.10 43.15
N GLN A 261 33.39 22.35 43.61
CA GLN A 261 34.52 23.14 44.11
C GLN A 261 33.95 24.35 44.89
N VAL A 262 33.92 24.30 46.22
CA VAL A 262 34.90 24.88 47.17
C VAL A 262 34.90 26.42 47.15
N GLY A 263 34.60 27.03 48.31
CA GLY A 263 34.99 28.41 48.62
C GLY A 263 34.00 29.15 49.51
N GLU A 264 34.47 29.61 50.68
CA GLU A 264 33.76 30.24 51.79
C GLU A 264 33.15 31.63 51.51
N GLY A 265 32.27 32.09 52.41
CA GLY A 265 32.10 33.53 52.66
C GLY A 265 30.68 34.02 52.99
N GLN A 266 30.46 34.26 54.29
CA GLN A 266 29.65 35.30 54.97
C GLN A 266 28.50 36.09 54.30
N GLU A 267 27.53 36.41 55.19
CA GLU A 267 26.68 37.62 55.27
C GLU A 267 25.26 37.64 54.66
N GLN A 268 24.29 37.45 55.58
CA GLN A 268 23.18 38.34 55.92
C GLN A 268 22.64 39.29 54.82
N GLY A 269 21.39 39.05 54.39
CA GLY A 269 20.63 40.00 53.58
C GLY A 269 19.21 39.49 53.29
N ASP A 270 18.23 40.23 53.77
CA ASP A 270 16.78 40.10 53.57
C ASP A 270 16.38 39.99 52.09
N GLY A 271 15.35 39.20 51.78
CA GLY A 271 14.97 38.90 50.41
C GLY A 271 13.76 37.97 50.30
N ASP A 272 12.58 38.58 50.33
CA ASP A 272 11.26 38.06 49.98
C ASP A 272 11.27 36.91 48.94
N GLY A 273 11.28 35.68 49.45
CA GLY A 273 11.19 34.44 48.69
C GLY A 273 9.76 33.91 48.66
N ARG A 274 9.10 34.12 47.51
CA ARG A 274 7.79 33.62 47.10
C ARG A 274 7.34 32.34 47.83
N ARG A 275 6.45 32.52 48.80
CA ARG A 275 5.77 31.41 49.48
C ARG A 275 4.79 30.72 48.52
N PRO A 276 4.69 29.38 48.50
CA PRO A 276 3.80 28.68 47.60
C PRO A 276 2.35 29.06 47.90
N LEU A 277 1.59 29.41 46.86
CA LEU A 277 0.17 29.83 46.92
C LEU A 277 -0.72 28.90 47.75
N SER A 278 -0.36 27.61 47.83
CA SER A 278 -1.03 26.62 48.68
C SER A 278 -0.95 26.93 50.17
N THR A 279 0.15 27.51 50.65
CA THR A 279 0.31 27.91 52.06
C THR A 279 -0.53 29.14 52.42
N GLN A 280 -0.71 30.08 51.51
CA GLN A 280 -1.61 31.24 51.73
C GLN A 280 -3.08 30.84 51.79
N ILE A 281 -3.49 29.89 50.94
CA ILE A 281 -4.87 29.38 50.95
C ILE A 281 -5.14 28.59 52.23
N LEU A 282 -4.18 27.78 52.69
CA LEU A 282 -4.34 26.97 53.90
C LEU A 282 -4.48 27.83 55.16
N ASP A 283 -3.72 28.94 55.26
CA ASP A 283 -3.82 29.87 56.39
C ASP A 283 -5.13 30.69 56.38
N GLN A 284 -5.64 31.04 55.20
CA GLN A 284 -6.90 31.77 55.08
C GLN A 284 -8.12 30.94 55.56
N PHE A 285 -8.04 29.62 55.51
CA PHE A 285 -9.07 28.72 56.05
C PHE A 285 -8.84 28.30 57.51
N ARG A 286 -7.67 28.56 58.08
CA ARG A 286 -7.33 28.19 59.47
C ARG A 286 -7.58 29.31 60.48
N GLY A 287 -7.82 30.54 60.01
CA GLY A 287 -7.97 31.75 60.85
C GLY A 287 -9.41 32.18 61.16
N GLY A 288 -10.41 31.34 60.95
CA GLY A 288 -11.80 31.70 61.24
C GLY A 288 -12.58 30.55 61.85
N PHE A 289 -12.41 30.35 63.16
CA PHE A 289 -13.41 29.97 64.19
C PHE A 289 -12.71 29.96 65.55
#